data_AF-W2T530-F1
#
_entry.id   AF-W2T530-F1
#
_cell.length_a   1.000
_cell.length_b   1.000
_cell.length_c   1.000
_cell.angle_alpha   90.00
_cell.angle_beta   90.00
_cell.angle_gamma   90.00
#
_symmetry.space_group_name_H-M   'P 1'
#
loop_
_entity.id
_entity.type
_entity.pdbx_description
1 polymer ?
#
loop_
_entity_poly.entity_id
_entity_poly.type
_entity_poly.pdbx_seq_one_letter_code
_entity_poly.pdbx_strand_id
1 'polypeptide(L)'
;MLVKFLLTVLVITTFGQESVPVCEPPCKQNERCSTTKQVCGPYTCASYKQKIRCLSIVVLNPPQCLCAPGYVWLSDAEKSKGCIETSKCPKKNVY
;
A
#
# COMPACT_ATOMS: atom_id res chain seq x y z
N MET A 1 -16.54 -24.15 -51.17
CA MET A 1 -16.54 -24.86 -49.87
C MET A 1 -15.26 -24.46 -49.15
N LEU A 2 -15.12 -23.34 -48.45
CA LEU A 2 -15.82 -22.84 -47.26
C LEU A 2 -15.89 -23.87 -46.12
N VAL A 3 -14.73 -24.27 -45.60
CA VAL A 3 -14.64 -24.92 -44.29
C VAL A 3 -13.46 -24.31 -43.55
N LYS A 4 -13.82 -23.40 -42.64
CA LYS A 4 -13.39 -23.37 -41.24
C LYS A 4 -11.93 -23.78 -41.02
N PHE A 5 -11.11 -22.87 -40.53
CA PHE A 5 -10.58 -22.99 -39.17
C PHE A 5 -9.94 -21.65 -38.82
N LEU A 6 -10.79 -20.71 -38.38
CA LEU A 6 -10.41 -19.72 -37.38
C LEU A 6 -9.85 -20.52 -36.18
N LEU A 7 -8.55 -20.80 -36.20
CA LEU A 7 -7.80 -21.06 -34.99
C LEU A 7 -7.33 -19.70 -34.52
N THR A 8 -8.31 -18.95 -34.02
CA THR A 8 -8.14 -17.90 -33.04
C THR A 8 -7.29 -18.52 -31.95
N VAL A 9 -5.99 -18.21 -31.96
CA VAL A 9 -5.12 -18.43 -30.81
C VAL A 9 -5.66 -17.49 -29.74
N LEU A 10 -6.64 -18.00 -29.00
CA LEU A 10 -7.15 -17.44 -27.78
C LEU A 10 -5.99 -17.55 -26.80
N VAL A 11 -5.07 -16.58 -26.83
CA VAL A 11 -4.10 -16.37 -25.77
C VAL A 11 -4.94 -15.93 -24.58
N ILE A 12 -5.38 -16.91 -23.80
CA ILE A 12 -6.02 -16.70 -22.51
C ILE A 12 -4.92 -16.08 -21.64
N THR A 13 -4.83 -14.76 -21.64
CA THR A 13 -4.15 -14.03 -20.58
C THR A 13 -4.97 -14.27 -19.33
N THR A 14 -4.66 -15.33 -18.59
CA THR A 14 -5.05 -15.45 -17.20
C THR A 14 -4.31 -14.35 -16.43
N PHE A 15 -4.80 -13.12 -16.52
CA PHE A 15 -4.57 -12.16 -15.47
C PHE A 15 -5.27 -12.75 -14.26
N GLY A 16 -4.51 -13.46 -13.42
CA GLY A 16 -5.00 -13.86 -12.11
C GLY A 16 -5.61 -12.62 -11.47
N GLN A 17 -6.91 -12.68 -11.17
CA GLN A 17 -7.53 -11.68 -10.32
C GLN A 17 -6.81 -11.77 -8.98
N GLU A 18 -5.77 -10.96 -8.81
CA GLU A 18 -5.11 -10.78 -7.53
C GLU A 18 -6.21 -10.31 -6.58
N SER A 19 -6.62 -11.18 -5.67
CA SER A 19 -7.70 -10.90 -4.74
C SER A 19 -7.31 -9.66 -3.94
N VAL A 20 -8.02 -8.55 -4.15
CA VAL A 20 -7.76 -7.31 -3.42
C VAL A 20 -7.95 -7.60 -1.93
N PRO A 21 -6.94 -7.37 -1.07
CA PRO A 21 -7.06 -7.67 0.34
C PRO A 21 -8.18 -6.84 0.96
N VAL A 22 -9.02 -7.49 1.77
CA VAL A 22 -10.14 -6.86 2.49
C VAL A 22 -9.78 -6.75 3.96
N CYS A 23 -9.96 -5.56 4.52
CA CYS A 23 -9.70 -5.27 5.93
C CYS A 23 -11.04 -5.08 6.65
N GLU A 24 -11.14 -5.61 7.86
CA GLU A 24 -12.28 -5.43 8.75
C GLU A 24 -11.82 -4.81 10.08
N PRO A 25 -12.32 -3.62 10.45
CA PRO A 25 -13.22 -2.75 9.69
C PRO A 25 -12.57 -2.19 8.40
N PRO A 26 -13.36 -1.64 7.47
CA PRO A 26 -12.83 -0.99 6.27
C PRO A 26 -11.82 0.11 6.63
N CYS A 27 -10.75 0.22 5.83
CA CYS A 27 -9.73 1.23 6.05
C CYS A 27 -10.28 2.64 5.92
N LYS A 28 -9.70 3.58 6.67
CA LYS A 28 -10.10 4.99 6.63
C LYS A 28 -9.59 5.65 5.35
N GLN A 29 -9.98 6.91 5.15
CA GLN A 29 -9.46 7.71 4.06
C GLN A 29 -7.92 7.78 4.11
N ASN A 30 -7.27 7.68 2.96
CA ASN A 30 -5.81 7.68 2.77
C ASN A 30 -5.08 6.45 3.34
N GLU A 31 -5.81 5.42 3.73
CA GLU A 31 -5.28 4.11 4.05
C GLU A 31 -5.58 3.11 2.92
N ARG A 32 -4.80 2.05 2.86
CA ARG A 32 -5.03 0.89 2.01
C ARG A 32 -4.97 -0.38 2.85
N CYS A 33 -5.82 -1.34 2.53
CA CYS A 33 -5.70 -2.66 3.12
C CYS A 33 -4.47 -3.35 2.55
N SER A 34 -3.67 -3.97 3.41
CA SER A 34 -2.44 -4.65 2.99
C SER A 34 -2.23 -5.94 3.77
N THR A 35 -1.84 -6.98 3.05
CA THR A 35 -1.35 -8.26 3.60
C THR A 35 0.16 -8.26 3.81
N THR A 36 0.85 -7.16 3.47
CA THR A 36 2.28 -7.02 3.68
C THR A 36 2.66 -5.63 4.15
N LYS A 37 3.75 -5.55 4.91
CA LYS A 37 4.33 -4.28 5.35
C LYS A 37 5.84 -4.39 5.24
N GLN A 38 6.52 -3.31 4.89
CA GLN A 38 7.97 -3.28 5.05
C GLN A 38 8.31 -3.38 6.56
N VAL A 39 9.49 -3.87 6.94
CA VAL A 39 9.90 -3.84 8.36
C VAL A 39 10.21 -2.40 8.78
N CYS A 40 10.77 -1.66 7.85
CA CYS A 40 11.21 -0.28 7.92
C CYS A 40 10.54 0.52 6.83
N GLY A 41 10.33 1.81 7.07
CA GLY A 41 9.76 2.64 6.03
C GLY A 41 9.38 4.02 6.53
N PRO A 42 9.02 4.89 5.59
CA PRO A 42 8.45 6.19 5.88
C PRO A 42 7.02 6.01 6.43
N TYR A 43 6.87 5.54 7.67
CA TYR A 43 5.55 5.40 8.30
C TYR A 43 5.01 6.72 8.81
N THR A 44 5.91 7.61 9.22
CA THR A 44 5.53 8.84 9.90
C THR A 44 6.19 10.06 9.29
N CYS A 45 5.68 11.25 9.62
CA CYS A 45 6.33 12.51 9.28
C CYS A 45 7.78 12.63 9.79
N ALA A 46 8.16 11.85 10.81
CA ALA A 46 9.54 11.83 11.30
C ALA A 46 10.47 10.97 10.42
N SER A 47 9.97 9.89 9.84
CA SER A 47 10.78 8.96 9.05
C SER A 47 10.65 9.14 7.53
N TYR A 48 9.67 9.91 7.04
CA TYR A 48 9.40 9.90 5.60
C TYR A 48 10.48 10.49 4.69
N LYS A 49 11.24 11.45 5.21
CA LYS A 49 12.39 12.03 4.52
C LYS A 49 13.67 11.23 4.72
N GLN A 50 13.66 10.26 5.64
CA GLN A 50 14.81 9.41 5.87
C GLN A 50 14.92 8.45 4.69
N LYS A 51 16.03 8.50 3.95
CA LYS A 51 16.33 7.55 2.88
C LYS A 51 16.68 6.19 3.50
N ILE A 52 15.67 5.47 3.99
CA ILE A 52 15.83 4.13 4.55
C ILE A 52 15.63 3.12 3.43
N ARG A 53 16.69 2.40 3.06
CA ARG A 53 16.56 1.22 2.20
C ARG A 53 15.99 0.09 3.04
N CYS A 54 14.71 -0.24 2.82
CA CYS A 54 14.11 -1.37 3.49
C CYS A 54 14.15 -2.62 2.62
N LEU A 55 14.91 -3.63 3.04
CA LEU A 55 15.09 -4.89 2.30
C LEU A 55 14.13 -5.99 2.75
N SER A 56 13.44 -5.80 3.89
CA SER A 56 12.61 -6.83 4.50
C SER A 56 11.14 -6.46 4.48
N ILE A 57 10.30 -7.42 4.12
CA ILE A 57 8.84 -7.35 4.12
C ILE A 57 8.31 -8.40 5.10
N VAL A 58 7.32 -8.03 5.89
CA VAL A 58 6.56 -8.94 6.75
C VAL A 58 5.19 -9.19 6.16
N VAL A 59 4.71 -10.42 6.29
CA VAL A 59 3.33 -10.80 5.97
C VAL A 59 2.45 -10.44 7.16
N LEU A 60 1.33 -9.79 6.89
CA LEU A 60 0.31 -9.38 7.84
C LEU A 60 -0.89 -10.33 7.70
N ASN A 61 -1.15 -11.10 8.74
CA ASN A 61 -2.33 -11.95 8.86
C ASN A 61 -2.92 -11.77 10.27
N PRO A 62 -4.09 -11.13 10.43
CA PRO A 62 -4.99 -10.63 9.38
C PRO A 62 -4.42 -9.41 8.61
N PRO A 63 -4.98 -9.07 7.43
CA PRO A 63 -4.64 -7.84 6.72
C PRO A 63 -4.81 -6.60 7.60
N GLN A 64 -3.98 -5.58 7.40
CA GLN A 64 -4.03 -4.34 8.18
C GLN A 64 -4.14 -3.12 7.28
N CYS A 65 -4.77 -2.06 7.79
CA CYS A 65 -4.81 -0.76 7.15
C CYS A 65 -3.48 -0.03 7.36
N LEU A 66 -2.81 0.28 6.24
CA LEU A 66 -1.57 1.04 6.21
C LEU A 66 -1.78 2.32 5.41
N CYS A 67 -0.99 3.36 5.64
CA CYS A 67 -1.06 4.54 4.78
C CYS A 67 -0.83 4.19 3.31
N ALA A 68 -1.66 4.75 2.43
CA ALA A 68 -1.50 4.64 1.00
C ALA A 68 -0.20 5.34 0.54
N PRO A 69 0.36 4.98 -0.63
CA PRO A 69 1.51 5.68 -1.19
C PRO A 69 1.29 7.20 -1.25
N GLY A 70 2.28 7.98 -0.77
CA GLY A 70 2.16 9.45 -0.67
C GLY A 70 1.55 9.97 0.64
N TYR A 71 1.11 9.06 1.52
CA TYR A 71 0.54 9.39 2.82
C TYR A 71 1.34 8.77 3.96
N VAL A 72 1.31 9.43 5.12
CA VAL A 72 2.03 9.04 6.33
C VAL A 72 1.22 9.35 7.57
N TRP A 73 1.48 8.67 8.68
CA TRP A 73 0.95 9.08 9.97
C TRP A 73 1.71 10.31 10.48
N LEU A 74 1.05 11.16 11.28
CA LEU A 74 1.73 12.29 11.89
C LEU A 74 2.86 11.81 12.83
N SER A 75 2.56 10.81 13.66
CA SER A 75 3.48 10.14 14.57
C SER A 75 2.96 8.72 14.88
N ASP A 76 3.79 7.86 15.49
CA ASP A 76 3.34 6.52 15.93
C ASP A 76 2.24 6.58 17.00
N ALA A 77 2.23 7.62 17.83
CA ALA A 77 1.22 7.85 18.85
C ALA A 77 -0.12 8.30 18.27
N GLU A 78 -0.14 8.81 17.04
CA GLU A 78 -1.31 9.44 16.42
C GLU A 78 -1.88 8.64 15.24
N LYS A 79 -1.54 7.34 15.14
CA LYS A 79 -2.07 6.47 14.07
C LYS A 79 -3.59 6.45 14.00
N SER A 80 -4.26 6.58 15.14
CA SER A 80 -5.73 6.61 15.22
C SER A 80 -6.36 7.80 14.48
N LYS A 81 -5.62 8.90 14.31
CA LYS A 81 -6.04 10.09 13.55
C LYS A 81 -6.03 9.89 12.03
N GLY A 82 -5.47 8.76 11.56
CA GLY A 82 -5.37 8.43 10.14
C GLY A 82 -4.13 9.02 9.46
N CYS A 83 -4.08 8.87 8.14
CA CYS A 83 -2.94 9.27 7.33
C CYS A 83 -3.14 10.63 6.68
N ILE A 84 -2.06 11.43 6.67
CA ILE A 84 -1.99 12.74 6.02
C ILE A 84 -1.03 12.70 4.84
N GLU A 85 -1.21 13.61 3.89
CA GLU A 85 -0.25 13.76 2.78
C GLU A 85 1.13 14.13 3.31
N THR A 86 2.18 13.60 2.70
CA THR A 86 3.57 13.92 3.08
C THR A 86 3.94 15.41 2.95
N SER A 87 3.20 16.16 2.13
CA SER A 87 3.32 17.61 1.96
C SER A 87 2.85 18.39 3.19
N LYS A 88 1.94 17.81 3.98
CA LYS A 88 1.33 18.41 5.18
C LYS A 88 2.11 18.10 6.46
N CYS A 89 3.19 17.32 6.38
CA CYS A 89 4.03 17.07 7.53
C CYS A 89 4.60 18.38 8.09
N PRO A 90 4.59 18.56 9.42
CA PRO A 90 5.17 19.75 10.03
C PRO A 90 6.65 19.79 9.65
N LYS A 91 7.10 20.96 9.18
CA LYS A 91 8.53 21.21 9.04
C LYS A 91 9.10 21.11 10.45
N LYS A 92 9.88 20.07 10.75
CA LYS A 92 10.74 20.11 11.94
C LYS A 92 11.56 21.39 11.81
N ASN A 93 11.43 22.30 12.77
CA ASN A 93 12.44 23.32 12.99
C ASN A 93 13.71 22.54 13.30
N VAL A 94 14.60 22.45 12.32
CA VAL A 94 15.97 22.02 12.53
C VAL A 94 16.61 23.19 13.26
N TYR A 95 16.56 23.16 14.59
CA TYR A 95 17.42 23.98 15.44
C TYR A 95 18.76 23.26 15.60
#